data_AF-A0A6J3BW62-F1
#
_entry.id   AF-A0A6J3BW62-F1
#
_cell.length_a   1.000
_cell.length_b   1.000
_cell.length_c   1.000
_cell.angle_alpha   90.00
_cell.angle_beta   90.00
_cell.angle_gamma   90.00
#
_symmetry.space_group_name_H-M   'P 1'
#
loop_
_entity.id
_entity.type
_entity.pdbx_description
1 polymer ?
#
loop_
_entity_poly.entity_id
_entity_poly.type
_entity_poly.pdbx_seq_one_letter_code
_entity_poly.pdbx_strand_id
1 'polypeptide(L)'
;MWTEELFALAHNPYQLNNPTIKFLEKLHTKIILKADKSGKILVKNIVRLFAQNKEDKKRVEKALSESGLPTGKNDTISHSKFQFEDFFAFYKSLTQRTEVQKIFNSLTDGKPHLSATQLVDFLNEVQRDPRLNEILHPYADLQRAKDLIKAYEHNKYHQQRSQLTFDGFLRFLMSEDNPIVPLRKLDLCDDMDQPLAHYFINSSHNTYLTGHQITGKSSVEIYRQSLLAGCR
;
A
#
# COMPACT_ATOMS: atom_id res chain seq x y z
N MET A 1 12.60 17.80 -19.97
CA MET A 1 11.39 16.95 -20.00
C MET A 1 11.64 15.56 -19.43
N TRP A 2 12.10 14.54 -20.16
CA TRP A 2 12.18 13.16 -19.62
C TRP A 2 12.98 13.02 -18.31
N THR A 3 14.16 13.61 -18.23
CA THR A 3 15.01 13.53 -17.03
C THR A 3 14.34 14.16 -15.81
N GLU A 4 13.75 15.33 -15.97
CA GLU A 4 13.10 16.07 -14.87
C GLU A 4 11.87 15.31 -14.37
N GLU A 5 11.02 14.84 -15.29
CA GLU A 5 9.79 14.12 -14.93
C GLU A 5 10.10 12.78 -14.25
N LEU A 6 11.06 12.00 -14.77
CA LEU A 6 11.46 10.75 -14.14
C LEU A 6 12.10 10.98 -12.76
N PHE A 7 12.87 12.05 -12.61
CA PHE A 7 13.48 12.40 -11.33
C PHE A 7 12.42 12.81 -10.31
N ALA A 8 11.44 13.62 -10.71
CA ALA A 8 10.31 14.01 -9.88
C ALA A 8 9.48 12.80 -9.44
N LEU A 9 9.21 11.86 -10.35
CA LEU A 9 8.52 10.60 -10.00
C LEU A 9 9.33 9.75 -9.03
N ALA A 10 10.64 9.61 -9.25
CA ALA A 10 11.51 8.77 -8.42
C ALA A 10 11.68 9.31 -6.99
N HIS A 11 11.59 10.62 -6.78
CA HIS A 11 11.83 11.27 -5.49
C HIS A 11 10.56 11.88 -4.87
N ASN A 12 9.38 11.54 -5.37
CA ASN A 12 8.13 12.04 -4.81
C ASN A 12 7.86 11.38 -3.42
N PRO A 13 7.86 12.14 -2.32
CA PRO A 13 7.72 11.57 -0.97
C PRO A 13 6.35 10.91 -0.75
N TYR A 14 5.30 11.41 -1.39
CA TYR A 14 3.97 10.81 -1.33
C TYR A 14 3.94 9.44 -2.02
N GLN A 15 4.62 9.30 -3.16
CA GLN A 15 4.68 8.00 -3.86
C GLN A 15 5.54 6.97 -3.13
N LEU A 16 6.58 7.41 -2.43
CA LEU A 16 7.42 6.55 -1.60
C LEU A 16 6.68 6.06 -0.35
N ASN A 17 5.72 6.85 0.15
CA ASN A 17 4.87 6.54 1.31
C ASN A 17 3.43 6.17 0.89
N ASN A 18 3.27 5.66 -0.32
CA ASN A 18 2.00 5.21 -0.85
C ASN A 18 1.29 4.21 0.09
N PRO A 19 -0.06 4.19 0.11
CA PRO A 19 -0.79 3.21 0.90
C PRO A 19 -0.62 1.79 0.31
N THR A 20 -0.97 0.78 1.11
CA THR A 20 -0.81 -0.63 0.72
C THR A 20 -1.52 -0.97 -0.60
N ILE A 21 -2.70 -0.38 -0.85
CA ILE A 21 -3.46 -0.63 -2.08
C ILE A 21 -2.69 -0.20 -3.34
N LYS A 22 -1.89 0.88 -3.29
CA LYS A 22 -1.06 1.32 -4.42
C LYS A 22 0.10 0.38 -4.69
N PHE A 23 0.66 -0.27 -3.66
CA PHE A 23 1.64 -1.33 -3.87
C PHE A 23 1.03 -2.58 -4.53
N LEU A 24 -0.24 -2.89 -4.23
CA LEU A 24 -0.98 -3.93 -4.95
C LEU A 24 -1.23 -3.55 -6.42
N GLU A 25 -1.65 -2.32 -6.69
CA GLU A 25 -1.81 -1.81 -8.07
C GLU A 25 -0.48 -1.88 -8.85
N LYS A 26 0.65 -1.55 -8.20
CA LYS A 26 1.99 -1.69 -8.79
C LYS A 26 2.33 -3.14 -9.11
N LEU A 27 1.97 -4.08 -8.23
CA LEU A 27 2.20 -5.52 -8.46
C LEU A 27 1.33 -6.04 -9.61
N HIS A 28 0.06 -5.64 -9.66
CA HIS A 28 -0.86 -5.94 -10.76
C HIS A 28 -0.34 -5.39 -12.09
N THR A 29 0.08 -4.12 -12.12
CA THR A 29 0.70 -3.47 -13.28
C THR A 29 1.93 -4.24 -13.75
N LYS A 30 2.81 -4.66 -12.82
CA LYS A 30 3.98 -5.48 -13.14
C LYS A 30 3.62 -6.82 -13.78
N ILE A 31 2.48 -7.42 -13.43
CA ILE A 31 2.00 -8.66 -14.05
C ILE A 31 1.48 -8.38 -15.47
N ILE A 32 0.67 -7.33 -15.64
CA ILE A 32 0.14 -6.92 -16.95
C ILE A 32 1.27 -6.62 -17.94
N LEU A 33 2.31 -5.89 -17.50
CA LEU A 33 3.46 -5.56 -18.35
C LEU A 33 4.30 -6.77 -18.78
N LYS A 34 4.07 -7.95 -18.20
CA LYS A 34 4.72 -9.22 -18.61
C LYS A 34 3.91 -10.01 -19.65
N ALA A 35 2.82 -9.44 -20.15
CA ALA A 35 2.09 -10.04 -21.26
C ALA A 35 2.96 -10.13 -22.52
N ASP A 36 2.68 -11.12 -23.36
CA ASP A 36 3.31 -11.25 -24.66
C ASP A 36 2.80 -10.20 -25.67
N LYS A 37 3.33 -10.23 -26.90
CA LYS A 37 2.91 -9.32 -27.98
C LYS A 37 1.42 -9.41 -28.34
N SER A 38 0.74 -10.49 -27.93
CA SER A 38 -0.71 -10.68 -28.13
C SER A 38 -1.55 -10.22 -26.92
N GLY A 39 -0.94 -9.61 -25.91
CA GLY A 39 -1.63 -9.15 -24.69
C GLY A 39 -2.06 -10.28 -23.76
N LYS A 40 -1.38 -11.43 -23.84
CA LYS A 40 -1.65 -12.62 -23.04
C LYS A 40 -0.61 -12.79 -21.92
N ILE A 41 -1.10 -12.96 -20.70
CA ILE A 41 -0.29 -13.21 -19.51
C ILE A 41 -0.22 -14.72 -19.28
N LEU A 42 0.99 -15.28 -19.27
CA LEU A 42 1.18 -16.71 -18.98
C LEU A 42 1.01 -16.99 -17.47
N VAL A 43 0.13 -17.94 -17.11
CA VAL A 43 -0.17 -18.27 -15.69
C VAL A 43 1.09 -18.66 -14.91
N LYS A 44 1.99 -19.42 -15.52
CA LYS A 44 3.29 -19.79 -14.94
C LYS A 44 4.13 -18.59 -14.49
N ASN A 45 4.01 -17.43 -15.15
CA ASN A 45 4.73 -16.21 -14.77
C ASN A 45 4.14 -15.59 -13.50
N ILE A 46 2.81 -15.67 -13.32
CA ILE A 46 2.13 -15.26 -12.09
C ILE A 46 2.57 -16.17 -10.95
N VAL A 47 2.45 -17.49 -11.12
CA VAL A 47 2.83 -18.48 -10.09
C VAL A 47 4.29 -18.30 -9.62
N ARG A 48 5.22 -18.09 -10.56
CA ARG A 48 6.65 -17.84 -10.26
C ARG A 48 6.94 -16.50 -9.59
N LEU A 49 6.04 -15.52 -9.71
CA LEU A 49 6.18 -14.23 -9.06
C LEU A 49 5.92 -14.34 -7.56
N PHE A 50 4.99 -15.21 -7.16
CA PHE A 50 4.58 -15.38 -5.76
C PHE A 50 5.30 -16.53 -5.03
N ALA A 51 5.73 -17.57 -5.75
CA ALA A 51 6.29 -18.75 -5.12
C ALA A 51 7.44 -19.40 -5.91
N GLN A 52 8.47 -19.85 -5.19
CA GLN A 52 9.57 -20.64 -5.76
C GLN A 52 9.48 -22.12 -5.39
N ASN A 53 9.11 -22.46 -4.16
CA ASN A 53 8.95 -23.84 -3.71
C ASN A 53 7.62 -24.46 -4.22
N LYS A 54 7.51 -25.79 -4.16
CA LYS A 54 6.37 -26.53 -4.72
C LYS A 54 5.07 -26.35 -3.93
N GLU A 55 5.14 -26.20 -2.62
CA GLU A 55 3.97 -26.12 -1.75
C GLU A 55 3.26 -24.76 -1.90
N ASP A 56 4.02 -23.68 -1.89
CA ASP A 56 3.47 -22.34 -2.10
C ASP A 56 2.94 -22.16 -3.52
N LYS A 57 3.55 -22.81 -4.52
CA LYS A 57 2.99 -22.83 -5.88
C LYS A 57 1.60 -23.44 -5.91
N LYS A 58 1.36 -24.55 -5.19
CA LYS A 58 0.01 -25.13 -5.07
C LYS A 58 -0.97 -24.18 -4.38
N ARG A 59 -0.52 -23.41 -3.40
CA ARG A 59 -1.36 -22.40 -2.73
C ARG A 59 -1.75 -21.28 -3.69
N VAL A 60 -0.81 -20.80 -4.52
CA VAL A 60 -1.07 -19.80 -5.55
C VAL A 60 -2.03 -20.33 -6.61
N GLU A 61 -1.83 -21.56 -7.09
CA GLU A 61 -2.72 -22.22 -8.06
C GLU A 61 -4.13 -22.41 -7.50
N LYS A 62 -4.25 -22.82 -6.23
CA LYS A 62 -5.53 -22.90 -5.53
C LYS A 62 -6.23 -21.53 -5.48
N ALA A 63 -5.49 -20.47 -5.14
CA ALA A 63 -6.06 -19.13 -5.05
C ALA A 63 -6.51 -18.56 -6.41
N LEU A 64 -5.76 -18.86 -7.47
CA LEU A 64 -6.18 -18.55 -8.84
C LEU A 64 -7.49 -19.26 -9.18
N SER A 65 -7.60 -20.55 -8.86
CA SER A 65 -8.83 -21.32 -9.10
C SER A 65 -10.03 -20.76 -8.35
N GLU A 66 -9.88 -20.43 -7.07
CA GLU A 66 -10.95 -19.86 -6.24
C GLU A 66 -11.41 -18.49 -6.74
N SER A 67 -10.52 -17.79 -7.45
CA SER A 67 -10.82 -16.48 -8.07
C SER A 67 -11.32 -16.60 -9.51
N GLY A 68 -11.62 -17.82 -9.98
CA GLY A 68 -12.13 -18.06 -11.34
C GLY A 68 -11.09 -17.89 -12.45
N LEU A 69 -9.79 -17.91 -12.11
CA LEU A 69 -8.70 -17.72 -13.06
C LEU A 69 -8.09 -19.07 -13.50
N PRO A 70 -7.54 -19.16 -14.72
CA PRO A 70 -6.87 -20.37 -15.21
C PRO A 70 -5.67 -20.78 -14.34
N THR A 71 -5.47 -22.08 -14.19
CA THR A 71 -4.41 -22.66 -13.35
C THR A 71 -3.41 -23.51 -14.13
N GLY A 72 -3.69 -23.86 -15.38
CA GLY A 72 -2.79 -24.64 -16.21
C GLY A 72 -1.48 -23.91 -16.43
N LYS A 73 -0.36 -24.63 -16.33
CA LYS A 73 0.99 -24.06 -16.47
C LYS A 73 1.20 -23.32 -17.80
N ASN A 74 0.51 -23.73 -18.85
CA ASN A 74 0.59 -23.11 -20.18
C ASN A 74 -0.64 -22.27 -20.52
N ASP A 75 -1.57 -22.12 -19.58
CA ASP A 75 -2.75 -21.29 -19.76
C ASP A 75 -2.36 -19.83 -19.82
N THR A 76 -3.21 -19.05 -20.47
CA THR A 76 -3.02 -17.61 -20.63
C THR A 76 -4.27 -16.84 -20.20
N ILE A 77 -4.04 -15.63 -19.69
CA ILE A 77 -5.09 -14.72 -19.26
C ILE A 77 -4.97 -13.44 -20.11
N SER A 78 -6.05 -12.98 -20.73
CA SER A 78 -6.07 -11.70 -21.44
C SER A 78 -6.16 -10.53 -20.46
N HIS A 79 -5.68 -9.35 -20.85
CA HIS A 79 -5.79 -8.15 -20.01
C HIS A 79 -7.23 -7.87 -19.56
N SER A 80 -8.20 -8.03 -20.46
CA SER A 80 -9.63 -7.81 -20.17
C SER A 80 -10.19 -8.73 -19.08
N LYS A 81 -9.56 -9.88 -18.83
CA LYS A 81 -9.97 -10.87 -17.81
C LYS A 81 -9.04 -10.86 -16.58
N PHE A 82 -8.17 -9.87 -16.47
CA PHE A 82 -7.25 -9.70 -15.35
C PHE A 82 -7.17 -8.22 -14.97
N GLN A 83 -8.32 -7.60 -14.73
CA GLN A 83 -8.42 -6.26 -14.19
C GLN A 83 -8.03 -6.25 -12.70
N PHE A 84 -7.91 -5.05 -12.13
CA PHE A 84 -7.46 -4.93 -10.74
C PHE A 84 -8.39 -5.65 -9.75
N GLU A 85 -9.70 -5.65 -10.00
CA GLU A 85 -10.67 -6.35 -9.15
C GLU A 85 -10.49 -7.88 -9.18
N ASP A 86 -10.16 -8.46 -10.35
CA ASP A 86 -9.82 -9.88 -10.48
C ASP A 86 -8.55 -10.22 -9.69
N PHE A 87 -7.54 -9.34 -9.79
CA PHE A 87 -6.31 -9.46 -9.02
C PHE A 87 -6.55 -9.30 -7.52
N PHE A 88 -7.42 -8.40 -7.10
CA PHE A 88 -7.75 -8.18 -5.70
C PHE A 88 -8.51 -9.38 -5.11
N ALA A 89 -9.41 -10.00 -5.88
CA ALA A 89 -10.04 -11.27 -5.51
C ALA A 89 -8.99 -12.38 -5.30
N PHE A 90 -8.04 -12.51 -6.23
CA PHE A 90 -6.90 -13.41 -6.10
C PHE A 90 -6.04 -13.12 -4.87
N TYR A 91 -5.71 -11.86 -4.61
CA TYR A 91 -4.96 -11.46 -3.42
C TYR A 91 -5.66 -11.88 -2.12
N LYS A 92 -6.98 -11.67 -2.04
CA LYS A 92 -7.77 -12.07 -0.87
C LYS A 92 -7.79 -13.58 -0.69
N SER A 93 -8.03 -14.35 -1.75
CA SER A 93 -8.01 -15.82 -1.67
C SER A 93 -6.63 -16.35 -1.27
N LEU A 94 -5.55 -15.76 -1.81
CA LEU A 94 -4.18 -16.16 -1.50
C LEU A 94 -3.80 -15.87 -0.04
N THR A 95 -4.16 -14.69 0.47
CA THR A 95 -3.71 -14.22 1.79
C THR A 95 -4.68 -14.57 2.91
N GLN A 96 -5.97 -14.74 2.62
CA GLN A 96 -7.09 -15.00 3.52
C GLN A 96 -7.33 -13.94 4.63
N ARG A 97 -6.30 -13.17 5.01
CA ARG A 97 -6.31 -12.06 5.98
C ARG A 97 -7.07 -12.40 7.27
N THR A 98 -6.83 -13.59 7.83
CA THR A 98 -7.53 -14.10 9.02
C THR A 98 -7.41 -13.18 10.24
N GLU A 99 -6.30 -12.43 10.34
CA GLU A 99 -6.09 -11.42 11.38
C GLU A 99 -7.04 -10.23 11.23
N VAL A 100 -7.29 -9.77 10.00
CA VAL A 100 -8.26 -8.70 9.74
C VAL A 100 -9.68 -9.22 9.97
N GLN A 101 -9.95 -10.48 9.62
CA GLN A 101 -11.26 -11.09 9.85
C GLN A 101 -11.60 -11.13 11.34
N LYS A 102 -10.62 -11.42 12.21
CA LYS A 102 -10.81 -11.39 13.67
C LYS A 102 -11.15 -9.98 14.17
N ILE A 103 -10.44 -8.96 13.70
CA ILE A 103 -10.72 -7.56 14.03
C ILE A 103 -12.13 -7.19 13.57
N PHE A 104 -12.47 -7.47 12.31
CA PHE A 104 -13.79 -7.19 11.76
C PHE A 104 -14.90 -7.85 12.58
N ASN A 105 -14.76 -9.13 12.91
CA ASN A 105 -15.74 -9.85 13.72
C ASN A 105 -15.88 -9.28 15.14
N SER A 106 -14.79 -8.79 15.75
CA SER A 106 -14.87 -8.11 17.06
C SER A 106 -15.58 -6.76 17.00
N LEU A 107 -15.51 -6.05 15.86
CA LEU A 107 -16.19 -4.76 15.69
C LEU A 107 -17.67 -4.92 15.33
N THR A 108 -18.04 -6.04 14.70
CA THR A 108 -19.41 -6.29 14.21
C THR A 108 -20.23 -7.22 15.10
N ASP A 109 -19.66 -7.75 16.19
CA ASP A 109 -20.24 -8.84 17.00
C ASP A 109 -20.64 -10.05 16.14
N GLY A 110 -19.78 -10.39 15.15
CA GLY A 110 -20.00 -11.48 14.20
C GLY A 110 -21.04 -11.20 13.11
N LYS A 111 -21.60 -9.99 13.02
CA LYS A 111 -22.48 -9.59 11.90
C LYS A 111 -21.70 -9.45 10.59
N PRO A 112 -22.36 -9.63 9.43
CA PRO A 112 -21.68 -9.60 8.12
C PRO A 112 -21.23 -8.19 7.68
N HIS A 113 -21.60 -7.15 8.42
CA HIS A 113 -21.30 -5.77 8.09
C HIS A 113 -21.05 -4.92 9.34
N LEU A 114 -20.24 -3.89 9.20
CA LEU A 114 -20.03 -2.81 10.15
C LEU A 114 -20.97 -1.65 9.83
N SER A 115 -21.71 -1.14 10.81
CA SER A 115 -22.52 0.07 10.61
C SER A 115 -21.66 1.33 10.59
N ALA A 116 -22.18 2.42 10.04
CA ALA A 116 -21.51 3.72 10.11
C ALA A 116 -21.23 4.18 11.56
N THR A 117 -22.10 3.85 12.52
CA THR A 117 -21.85 4.17 13.94
C THR A 117 -20.69 3.36 14.50
N GLN A 118 -20.64 2.05 14.25
CA GLN A 118 -19.53 1.20 14.69
C GLN A 118 -18.20 1.63 14.02
N LEU A 119 -18.26 2.13 12.78
CA LEU A 119 -17.10 2.70 12.11
C LEU A 119 -16.63 4.00 12.78
N VAL A 120 -17.53 4.88 13.22
CA VAL A 120 -17.18 6.06 14.02
C VAL A 120 -16.44 5.64 15.29
N ASP A 121 -16.99 4.69 16.03
CA ASP A 121 -16.38 4.18 17.27
C ASP A 121 -14.98 3.62 16.98
N PHE A 122 -14.83 2.81 15.92
CA PHE A 122 -13.53 2.28 15.53
C PHE A 122 -12.51 3.37 15.18
N LEU A 123 -12.91 4.39 14.43
CA LEU A 123 -12.03 5.49 14.04
C LEU A 123 -11.53 6.29 15.25
N ASN A 124 -12.43 6.56 16.20
CA ASN A 124 -12.16 7.44 17.34
C ASN A 124 -11.49 6.71 18.51
N GLU A 125 -11.85 5.47 18.78
CA GLU A 125 -11.37 4.71 19.95
C GLU A 125 -10.15 3.83 19.63
N VAL A 126 -10.01 3.39 18.37
CA VAL A 126 -8.94 2.44 17.99
C VAL A 126 -7.90 3.05 17.06
N GLN A 127 -8.34 3.79 16.03
CA GLN A 127 -7.40 4.32 15.02
C GLN A 127 -6.78 5.67 15.41
N ARG A 128 -7.42 6.43 16.29
CA ARG A 128 -6.95 7.75 16.71
C ARG A 128 -5.74 7.64 17.64
N ASP A 129 -4.73 8.48 17.40
CA ASP A 129 -3.68 8.71 18.39
C ASP A 129 -4.23 9.55 19.56
N PRO A 130 -4.26 9.02 20.80
CA PRO A 130 -4.87 9.69 21.95
C PRO A 130 -4.13 10.97 22.38
N ARG A 131 -2.94 11.23 21.84
CA ARG A 131 -2.15 12.45 22.12
C ARG A 131 -2.57 13.64 21.27
N LEU A 132 -3.40 13.42 20.23
CA LEU A 132 -3.81 14.48 19.32
C LEU A 132 -4.88 15.38 19.94
N ASN A 133 -4.65 16.69 19.87
CA ASN A 133 -5.59 17.70 20.32
C ASN A 133 -6.91 17.63 19.54
N GLU A 134 -8.03 17.60 20.25
CA GLU A 134 -9.37 17.41 19.69
C GLU A 134 -9.87 18.60 18.86
N ILE A 135 -9.38 19.81 19.11
CA ILE A 135 -9.76 21.00 18.35
C ILE A 135 -9.02 21.02 17.01
N LEU A 136 -7.71 20.72 17.01
CA LEU A 136 -6.89 20.68 15.80
C LEU A 136 -7.16 19.43 14.96
N HIS A 137 -7.52 18.33 15.60
CA HIS A 137 -7.82 17.04 14.99
C HIS A 137 -9.19 16.56 15.50
N PRO A 138 -10.30 17.05 14.94
CA PRO A 138 -11.64 16.68 15.39
C PRO A 138 -11.88 15.17 15.28
N TYR A 139 -12.77 14.67 16.13
CA TYR A 139 -13.26 13.29 16.05
C TYR A 139 -13.98 13.05 14.72
N ALA A 140 -13.88 11.82 14.22
CA ALA A 140 -14.69 11.40 13.10
C ALA A 140 -16.17 11.42 13.50
N ASP A 141 -17.01 11.97 12.64
CA ASP A 141 -18.45 11.98 12.82
C ASP A 141 -19.14 10.97 11.89
N LEU A 142 -20.46 10.86 12.01
CA LEU A 142 -21.25 9.94 11.20
C LEU A 142 -21.15 10.26 9.69
N GLN A 143 -20.95 11.53 9.33
CA GLN A 143 -20.82 11.93 7.93
C GLN A 143 -19.49 11.42 7.36
N ARG A 144 -18.39 11.59 8.09
CA ARG A 144 -17.07 11.05 7.73
C ARG A 144 -17.12 9.53 7.57
N ALA A 145 -17.77 8.82 8.48
CA ALA A 145 -17.95 7.38 8.35
C ALA A 145 -18.73 6.99 7.08
N LYS A 146 -19.81 7.71 6.74
CA LYS A 146 -20.57 7.49 5.51
C LYS A 146 -19.74 7.76 4.25
N ASP A 147 -18.89 8.79 4.27
CA ASP A 147 -18.02 9.13 3.14
C ASP A 147 -16.97 8.03 2.91
N LEU A 148 -16.36 7.50 3.97
CA LEU A 148 -15.45 6.35 3.89
C LEU A 148 -16.16 5.10 3.36
N ILE A 149 -17.38 4.82 3.82
CA ILE A 149 -18.18 3.70 3.30
C ILE A 149 -18.48 3.89 1.82
N LYS A 150 -18.83 5.10 1.40
CA LYS A 150 -19.07 5.42 -0.01
C LYS A 150 -17.80 5.26 -0.86
N ALA A 151 -16.63 5.56 -0.30
CA ALA A 151 -15.35 5.41 -0.99
C ALA A 151 -14.92 3.94 -1.16
N TYR A 152 -15.12 3.11 -0.14
CA TYR A 152 -14.51 1.78 -0.07
C TYR A 152 -15.48 0.60 -0.20
N GLU A 153 -16.79 0.79 -0.01
CA GLU A 153 -17.79 -0.26 -0.23
C GLU A 153 -18.20 -0.32 -1.70
N HIS A 154 -17.82 -1.40 -2.39
CA HIS A 154 -18.17 -1.60 -3.79
C HIS A 154 -19.56 -2.21 -3.98
N ASN A 155 -20.09 -2.91 -2.97
CA ASN A 155 -21.45 -3.44 -3.00
C ASN A 155 -22.48 -2.32 -2.79
N LYS A 156 -23.19 -1.97 -3.86
CA LYS A 156 -24.19 -0.88 -3.85
C LYS A 156 -25.31 -1.08 -2.83
N TYR A 157 -25.70 -2.30 -2.53
CA TYR A 157 -26.72 -2.59 -1.52
C TYR A 157 -26.26 -2.15 -0.12
N HIS A 158 -25.04 -2.52 0.27
CA HIS A 158 -24.49 -2.14 1.58
C HIS A 158 -24.11 -0.66 1.63
N GLN A 159 -23.54 -0.12 0.55
CA GLN A 159 -23.21 1.29 0.42
C GLN A 159 -24.44 2.19 0.67
N GLN A 160 -25.59 1.90 0.04
CA GLN A 160 -26.83 2.67 0.21
C GLN A 160 -27.37 2.63 1.64
N ARG A 161 -27.07 1.55 2.39
CA ARG A 161 -27.50 1.37 3.79
C ARG A 161 -26.47 1.88 4.79
N SER A 162 -25.40 2.55 4.33
CA SER A 162 -24.26 2.97 5.18
C SER A 162 -23.68 1.80 5.98
N GLN A 163 -23.49 0.66 5.30
CA GLN A 163 -22.91 -0.56 5.84
C GLN A 163 -21.59 -0.86 5.12
N LEU A 164 -20.57 -1.25 5.88
CA LEU A 164 -19.27 -1.65 5.37
C LEU A 164 -19.09 -3.15 5.54
N THR A 165 -18.91 -3.87 4.45
CA THR A 165 -18.59 -5.31 4.47
C THR A 165 -17.13 -5.53 4.82
N PHE A 166 -16.74 -6.78 5.04
CA PHE A 166 -15.33 -7.13 5.22
C PHE A 166 -14.45 -6.65 4.05
N ASP A 167 -14.95 -6.72 2.81
CA ASP A 167 -14.18 -6.26 1.64
C ASP A 167 -13.92 -4.75 1.70
N GLY A 168 -14.96 -3.97 1.99
CA GLY A 168 -14.82 -2.52 2.14
C GLY A 168 -13.94 -2.14 3.32
N PHE A 169 -14.02 -2.88 4.44
CA PHE A 169 -13.17 -2.67 5.60
C PHE A 169 -11.69 -2.97 5.29
N LEU A 170 -11.41 -4.07 4.59
CA LEU A 170 -10.06 -4.40 4.15
C LEU A 170 -9.49 -3.33 3.21
N ARG A 171 -10.31 -2.82 2.27
CA ARG A 171 -9.92 -1.71 1.38
C ARG A 171 -9.62 -0.45 2.17
N PHE A 172 -10.47 -0.09 3.12
CA PHE A 172 -10.24 1.05 4.02
C PHE A 172 -8.90 0.94 4.76
N LEU A 173 -8.62 -0.20 5.40
CA LEU A 173 -7.35 -0.40 6.12
C LEU A 173 -6.11 -0.27 5.23
N MET A 174 -6.26 -0.53 3.94
CA MET A 174 -5.19 -0.50 2.94
C MET A 174 -5.10 0.82 2.17
N SER A 175 -5.97 1.79 2.49
CA SER A 175 -6.19 3.02 1.72
C SER A 175 -5.38 4.21 2.22
N GLU A 176 -5.51 5.33 1.51
CA GLU A 176 -4.94 6.64 1.88
C GLU A 176 -5.61 7.27 3.10
N ASP A 177 -6.81 6.80 3.48
CA ASP A 177 -7.53 7.27 4.67
C ASP A 177 -7.10 6.55 5.96
N ASN A 178 -6.21 5.54 5.87
CA ASN A 178 -5.63 4.86 7.02
C ASN A 178 -4.09 4.76 6.96
N PRO A 179 -3.36 5.87 6.76
CA PRO A 179 -1.91 5.83 6.65
C PRO A 179 -1.28 5.67 8.04
N ILE A 180 -0.17 4.93 8.11
CA ILE A 180 0.59 4.79 9.35
C ILE A 180 1.35 6.07 9.73
N VAL A 181 1.78 6.85 8.73
CA VAL A 181 2.44 8.15 8.92
C VAL A 181 1.49 9.26 8.46
N PRO A 182 1.22 10.29 9.28
CA PRO A 182 0.43 11.45 8.86
C PRO A 182 1.09 12.17 7.68
N LEU A 183 0.31 12.51 6.65
CA LEU A 183 0.83 13.16 5.42
C LEU A 183 1.62 14.44 5.70
N ARG A 184 1.20 15.25 6.69
CA ARG A 184 1.90 16.47 7.09
C ARG A 184 3.37 16.25 7.46
N LYS A 185 3.72 15.06 7.99
CA LYS A 185 5.10 14.70 8.33
C LYS A 185 5.97 14.39 7.12
N LEU A 186 5.37 14.24 5.94
CA LEU A 186 6.09 14.08 4.67
C LEU A 186 6.46 15.43 4.06
N ASP A 187 5.77 16.51 4.45
CA ASP A 187 6.06 17.87 4.03
C ASP A 187 7.15 18.50 4.89
N LEU A 188 7.81 19.54 4.35
CA LEU A 188 8.68 20.41 5.13
C LEU A 188 7.82 21.30 6.03
N CYS A 189 7.42 20.78 7.19
CA CYS A 189 6.48 21.42 8.09
C CYS A 189 7.11 21.97 9.39
N ASP A 190 8.40 21.72 9.61
CA ASP A 190 9.13 22.20 10.77
C ASP A 190 9.58 23.67 10.55
N ASP A 191 9.79 24.40 11.65
CA ASP A 191 10.31 25.76 11.60
C ASP A 191 11.78 25.73 11.11
N MET A 192 12.05 26.36 9.97
CA MET A 192 13.37 26.37 9.32
C MET A 192 14.12 27.71 9.51
N ASP A 193 13.62 28.61 10.35
CA ASP A 193 14.18 29.95 10.59
C ASP A 193 14.99 30.06 11.90
N GLN A 194 15.17 28.96 12.64
CA GLN A 194 15.97 28.94 13.86
C GLN A 194 17.49 28.94 13.55
N PRO A 195 18.36 29.23 14.53
CA PRO A 195 19.81 29.07 14.36
C PRO A 195 20.22 27.63 14.02
N LEU A 196 21.30 27.47 13.23
CA LEU A 196 21.75 26.16 12.74
C LEU A 196 21.98 25.12 13.85
N ALA A 197 22.44 25.55 15.02
CA ALA A 197 22.71 24.67 16.16
C ALA A 197 21.45 24.00 16.74
N HIS A 198 20.24 24.41 16.33
CA HIS A 198 18.99 23.85 16.79
C HIS A 198 18.51 22.66 15.94
N TYR A 199 19.20 22.35 14.84
CA TYR A 199 18.82 21.29 13.92
C TYR A 199 19.76 20.09 14.00
N PHE A 200 19.18 18.90 13.89
CA PHE A 200 19.96 17.72 13.53
C PHE A 200 20.24 17.75 12.03
N ILE A 201 21.52 17.64 11.67
CA ILE A 201 21.98 17.67 10.28
C ILE A 201 22.39 16.25 9.90
N ASN A 202 21.85 15.76 8.79
CA ASN A 202 22.23 14.47 8.21
C ASN A 202 23.63 14.58 7.60
N SER A 203 24.64 14.03 8.28
CA SER A 203 26.05 14.21 7.94
C SER A 203 26.72 12.90 7.53
N SER A 204 27.72 12.97 6.65
CA SER A 204 28.52 11.83 6.21
C SER A 204 29.99 11.98 6.64
N HIS A 205 30.63 10.87 6.98
CA HIS A 205 32.05 10.80 7.32
C HIS A 205 32.79 9.94 6.30
N ASN A 206 33.96 10.40 5.83
CA ASN A 206 34.74 9.74 4.78
C ASN A 206 33.91 9.38 3.54
N THR A 207 33.08 10.33 3.06
CA THR A 207 32.07 10.09 2.01
C THR A 207 32.64 9.45 0.76
N TYR A 208 33.90 9.73 0.41
CA TYR A 208 34.58 9.15 -0.75
C TYR A 208 34.73 7.62 -0.71
N LEU A 209 34.71 6.98 0.46
CA LEU A 209 34.91 5.53 0.60
C LEU A 209 33.62 4.75 0.29
N THR A 210 33.72 3.76 -0.60
CA THR A 210 32.59 2.86 -0.94
C THR A 210 32.70 1.48 -0.30
N GLY A 211 33.61 1.31 0.66
CA GLY A 211 33.91 0.01 1.27
C GLY A 211 34.78 0.13 2.51
N HIS A 212 35.67 -0.85 2.72
CA HIS A 212 36.51 -0.92 3.91
C HIS A 212 37.38 0.33 4.12
N GLN A 213 37.63 0.74 5.38
CA GLN A 213 38.35 1.98 5.69
C GLN A 213 39.80 1.99 5.19
N ILE A 214 40.45 0.82 5.13
CA ILE A 214 41.88 0.71 4.78
C ILE A 214 42.06 0.28 3.32
N THR A 215 41.21 -0.62 2.84
CA THR A 215 41.38 -1.32 1.55
C THR A 215 40.25 -1.03 0.57
N GLY A 216 39.27 -0.22 0.98
CA GLY A 216 38.14 0.16 0.17
C GLY A 216 38.53 1.12 -0.95
N LYS A 217 37.71 1.13 -2.00
CA LYS A 217 37.88 2.04 -3.12
C LYS A 217 37.32 3.41 -2.76
N SER A 218 37.93 4.43 -3.35
CA SER A 218 37.40 5.79 -3.36
C SER A 218 36.56 6.02 -4.62
N SER A 219 35.48 6.78 -4.53
CA SER A 219 34.62 7.12 -5.67
C SER A 219 34.20 8.59 -5.61
N VAL A 220 34.01 9.20 -6.77
CA VAL A 220 33.34 10.51 -6.89
C VAL A 220 31.82 10.34 -6.88
N GLU A 221 31.31 9.22 -7.39
CA GLU A 221 29.87 8.97 -7.54
C GLU A 221 29.15 8.89 -6.19
N ILE A 222 29.83 8.41 -5.16
CA ILE A 222 29.25 8.29 -3.81
C ILE A 222 28.88 9.66 -3.21
N TYR A 223 29.59 10.74 -3.58
CA TYR A 223 29.17 12.09 -3.18
C TYR A 223 27.81 12.46 -3.78
N ARG A 224 27.57 12.12 -5.06
CA ARG A 224 26.26 12.35 -5.69
C ARG A 224 25.16 11.58 -4.97
N GLN A 225 25.41 10.29 -4.69
CA GLN A 225 24.45 9.44 -3.99
C GLN A 225 24.15 9.92 -2.57
N SER A 226 25.16 10.34 -1.80
CA SER A 226 24.96 10.90 -0.46
C SER A 226 24.13 12.18 -0.49
N LEU A 227 24.42 13.09 -1.43
CA LEU A 227 23.65 14.32 -1.58
C LEU A 227 22.20 14.05 -2.02
N LEU A 228 21.98 13.10 -2.94
CA LEU A 228 20.65 12.66 -3.39
C LEU A 228 19.82 12.02 -2.27
N ALA A 229 20.47 11.30 -1.35
CA ALA A 229 19.83 10.72 -0.16
C ALA A 229 19.48 11.76 0.91
N GLY A 230 19.82 13.04 0.71
CA GLY A 230 19.50 14.14 1.62
C GLY A 230 20.60 14.47 2.64
N CYS A 231 21.81 13.89 2.54
CA CYS A 231 22.96 14.32 3.35
C CYS A 231 23.26 15.80 3.05
N ARG A 232 23.54 16.60 4.08
CA ARG A 232 23.93 18.01 4.01
C ARG A 232 25.35 18.19 4.55
#